data_AF-A0A7J9VAY2-F1
#
_entry.id   AF-A0A7J9VAY2-F1
#
_cell.length_a   1.000
_cell.length_b   1.000
_cell.length_c   1.000
_cell.angle_alpha   90.00
_cell.angle_beta   90.00
_cell.angle_gamma   90.00
#
_symmetry.space_group_name_H-M   'P 1'
#
loop_
_entity.id
_entity.type
_entity.pdbx_description
1 polymer ?
#
loop_
_entity_poly.entity_id
_entity_poly.type
_entity_poly.pdbx_seq_one_letter_code
_entity_poly.pdbx_strand_id
1 'polypeptide(L)'
;MDTTDVRYEELAASWWALLFGPCFALAGILFEVVTPGPVLYPIWLIAALALTGFTAMWVYARKRYAVVRLTSDLLRQGEETLLVERIAAIADEGADEEEPPRASRVLGGGLAAPRKYDELPLRLDDGTVVLAWARDGQALRAALRELLSA
;
A
#
# COMPACT_ATOMS: atom_id res chain seq x y z
N MET A 1 9.29 -20.91 -12.19
CA MET A 1 8.87 -19.56 -12.59
C MET A 1 9.31 -18.65 -11.46
N ASP A 2 10.35 -17.86 -11.72
CA ASP A 2 11.37 -17.37 -10.78
C ASP A 2 10.88 -16.97 -9.37
N THR A 3 11.40 -17.70 -8.38
CA THR A 3 11.36 -17.34 -6.95
C THR A 3 12.74 -16.80 -6.57
N THR A 4 13.27 -15.92 -7.40
CA THR A 4 14.65 -15.43 -7.30
C THR A 4 14.61 -14.14 -6.50
N ASP A 5 14.76 -14.34 -5.19
CA ASP A 5 15.09 -13.37 -4.15
C ASP A 5 14.19 -12.12 -4.05
N VAL A 6 13.07 -12.26 -3.32
CA VAL A 6 12.22 -11.11 -2.97
C VAL A 6 12.98 -10.25 -1.94
N ARG A 7 13.46 -9.09 -2.39
CA ARG A 7 14.25 -8.16 -1.57
C ARG A 7 13.39 -7.24 -0.71
N TYR A 8 12.18 -6.91 -1.19
CA TYR A 8 11.22 -6.11 -0.42
C TYR A 8 9.79 -6.47 -0.82
N GLU A 9 8.92 -6.72 0.15
CA GLU A 9 7.50 -6.97 -0.09
C GLU A 9 6.67 -6.37 1.05
N GLU A 10 5.68 -5.55 0.68
CA GLU A 10 4.74 -5.02 1.65
C GLU A 10 3.57 -5.97 1.88
N LEU A 11 3.42 -6.44 3.12
CA LEU A 11 2.23 -7.15 3.56
C LEU A 11 1.02 -6.22 3.43
N ALA A 12 0.16 -6.53 2.46
CA ALA A 12 -1.05 -5.76 2.24
C ALA A 12 -2.00 -5.81 3.45
N ALA A 13 -2.96 -4.87 3.50
CA ALA A 13 -3.91 -4.71 4.60
C ALA A 13 -4.45 -6.05 5.14
N SER A 14 -4.44 -6.24 6.46
CA SER A 14 -4.84 -7.51 7.07
C SER A 14 -6.34 -7.77 6.91
N TRP A 15 -6.71 -9.00 6.55
CA TRP A 15 -8.11 -9.46 6.54
C TRP A 15 -8.74 -9.42 7.93
N TRP A 16 -7.94 -9.34 9.00
CA TRP A 16 -8.40 -9.16 10.38
C TRP A 16 -9.25 -7.91 10.57
N ALA A 17 -9.09 -6.88 9.72
CA ALA A 17 -9.94 -5.69 9.76
C ALA A 17 -11.44 -6.02 9.55
N LEU A 18 -11.75 -7.13 8.85
CA LEU A 18 -13.14 -7.57 8.66
C LEU A 18 -13.85 -7.93 9.97
N LEU A 19 -13.11 -8.31 11.00
CA LEU A 19 -13.70 -8.64 12.30
C LEU A 19 -14.27 -7.41 13.03
N PHE A 20 -13.96 -6.19 12.56
CA PHE A 20 -14.50 -4.98 13.15
C PHE A 20 -16.04 -4.93 13.11
N GLY A 21 -16.65 -5.36 12.00
CA GLY A 21 -18.11 -5.42 11.85
C GLY A 21 -18.79 -6.35 12.87
N PRO A 22 -18.42 -7.64 12.91
CA PRO A 22 -18.96 -8.59 13.88
C PRO A 22 -18.68 -8.19 15.33
N CYS A 23 -17.45 -7.74 15.65
CA CYS A 23 -17.10 -7.32 17.01
C CYS A 23 -17.92 -6.10 17.45
N PHE A 24 -18.15 -5.12 16.57
CA PHE A 24 -18.97 -3.95 16.86
C PHE A 24 -20.42 -4.35 17.15
N ALA A 25 -20.99 -5.25 16.36
CA ALA A 25 -22.35 -5.73 16.58
C ALA A 25 -22.48 -6.55 17.88
N LEU A 26 -21.50 -7.39 18.19
CA LEU A 26 -21.46 -8.13 19.46
C LEU A 26 -21.39 -7.18 20.66
N ALA A 27 -20.59 -6.12 20.59
CA ALA A 27 -20.52 -5.11 21.63
C ALA A 27 -21.86 -4.38 21.82
N GLY A 28 -22.55 -4.06 20.72
CA GLY A 28 -23.88 -3.46 20.74
C GLY A 28 -24.95 -4.33 21.38
N ILE A 29 -24.99 -5.61 20.99
CA ILE A 29 -25.90 -6.60 21.59
C ILE A 29 -25.61 -6.75 23.08
N LEU A 30 -24.34 -6.85 23.47
CA LEU A 30 -23.96 -6.97 24.88
C LEU A 30 -24.39 -5.74 25.69
N PHE A 31 -24.26 -4.54 25.11
CA PHE A 31 -24.71 -3.30 25.72
C PHE A 31 -26.23 -3.26 25.93
N GLU A 32 -27.00 -3.70 24.94
CA GLU A 32 -28.47 -3.80 25.06
C GLU A 32 -28.92 -4.87 26.05
N VAL A 33 -28.18 -5.98 26.18
CA VAL A 33 -28.49 -7.02 27.18
C VAL A 33 -28.27 -6.51 28.61
N VAL A 34 -27.29 -5.63 28.82
CA VAL A 34 -27.00 -5.03 30.14
C VAL A 34 -27.95 -3.87 30.47
N THR A 35 -28.57 -3.26 29.45
CA THR A 35 -29.48 -2.13 29.60
C THR A 35 -30.94 -2.60 29.65
N PRO A 36 -31.81 -2.04 30.50
CA PRO A 36 -33.23 -2.41 30.48
C PRO A 36 -33.89 -1.97 29.15
N GLY A 37 -34.22 -2.92 28.28
CA GLY A 37 -34.88 -2.64 26.99
C GLY A 37 -34.97 -3.86 26.06
N PRO A 38 -35.73 -3.77 24.95
CA PRO A 38 -35.75 -4.81 23.93
C PRO A 38 -34.41 -4.85 23.16
N VAL A 39 -33.86 -6.04 22.97
CA VAL A 39 -32.64 -6.23 22.18
C VAL A 39 -32.98 -6.28 20.69
N LEU A 40 -32.41 -5.37 19.92
CA LEU A 40 -32.68 -5.17 18.50
C LEU A 40 -31.67 -5.94 17.63
N TYR A 41 -31.66 -7.27 17.77
CA TYR A 41 -30.76 -8.15 17.02
C TYR A 41 -30.70 -7.89 15.50
N PRO A 42 -31.82 -7.64 14.79
CA PRO A 42 -31.77 -7.41 13.34
C PRO A 42 -30.96 -6.16 12.96
N ILE A 43 -31.05 -5.09 13.77
CA ILE A 43 -30.34 -3.84 13.52
C ILE A 43 -28.83 -4.04 13.67
N TRP A 44 -28.40 -4.74 14.73
CA TRP A 44 -26.99 -5.06 14.94
C TRP A 44 -26.42 -5.96 13.84
N LEU A 45 -27.21 -6.92 13.34
CA LEU A 45 -26.81 -7.77 12.23
C LEU A 45 -26.65 -6.98 10.92
N ILE A 46 -27.57 -6.07 10.61
CA ILE A 46 -27.45 -5.17 9.45
C ILE A 46 -26.23 -4.27 9.60
N ALA A 47 -26.00 -3.70 10.78
CA ALA A 47 -24.82 -2.88 11.06
C ALA A 47 -23.52 -3.66 10.88
N ALA A 48 -23.46 -4.90 11.39
CA ALA A 48 -22.32 -5.80 11.19
C ALA A 48 -22.03 -6.02 9.72
N LEU A 49 -23.06 -6.36 8.93
CA LEU A 49 -22.92 -6.66 7.51
C LEU A 49 -22.48 -5.44 6.72
N ALA A 50 -23.10 -4.28 6.98
CA ALA A 50 -22.74 -3.02 6.32
C ALA A 50 -21.28 -2.63 6.61
N LEU A 51 -20.87 -2.69 7.88
CA LEU A 51 -19.52 -2.32 8.29
C LEU A 51 -18.49 -3.31 7.73
N THR A 52 -18.76 -4.62 7.82
CA THR A 52 -17.89 -5.66 7.25
C THR A 52 -17.75 -5.51 5.74
N GLY A 53 -18.86 -5.31 5.02
CA GLY A 53 -18.85 -5.14 3.56
C GLY A 53 -18.07 -3.91 3.12
N PHE A 54 -18.25 -2.78 3.82
CA PHE A 54 -17.48 -1.57 3.57
C PHE A 54 -15.98 -1.78 3.84
N THR A 55 -15.63 -2.39 4.98
CA THR A 55 -14.23 -2.73 5.29
C THR A 55 -13.64 -3.72 4.29
N ALA A 56 -14.41 -4.69 3.80
CA ALA A 56 -13.98 -5.64 2.78
C ALA A 56 -13.63 -4.95 1.47
N MET A 57 -14.50 -4.05 0.99
CA MET A 57 -14.24 -3.25 -0.19
C MET A 57 -12.96 -2.43 -0.05
N TRP A 58 -12.76 -1.79 1.11
CA TRP A 58 -11.56 -1.01 1.40
C TRP A 58 -10.28 -1.86 1.46
N VAL A 59 -10.30 -3.00 2.18
CA VAL A 59 -9.17 -3.94 2.27
C VAL A 59 -8.84 -4.49 0.89
N TYR A 60 -9.85 -4.84 0.09
CA TYR A 60 -9.67 -5.32 -1.27
C TYR A 60 -8.97 -4.28 -2.15
N ALA A 61 -9.45 -3.02 -2.13
CA ALA A 61 -8.82 -1.94 -2.88
C ALA A 61 -7.34 -1.76 -2.48
N ARG A 62 -7.03 -1.79 -1.18
CA ARG A 62 -5.65 -1.69 -0.67
C ARG A 62 -4.80 -2.88 -1.10
N LYS A 63 -5.33 -4.11 -1.01
CA LYS A 63 -4.64 -5.33 -1.44
C LYS A 63 -4.40 -5.40 -2.94
N ARG A 64 -5.21 -4.72 -3.74
CA ARG A 64 -5.07 -4.74 -5.19
C ARG A 64 -4.15 -3.64 -5.71
N TYR A 65 -4.35 -2.41 -5.22
CA TYR A 65 -3.72 -1.22 -5.80
C TYR A 65 -2.57 -0.67 -4.97
N ALA A 66 -2.45 -1.02 -3.68
CA ALA A 66 -1.41 -0.51 -2.79
C ALA A 66 -0.37 -1.60 -2.43
N VAL A 67 0.07 -2.36 -3.44
CA VAL A 67 1.08 -3.44 -3.29
C VAL A 67 2.38 -2.97 -3.87
N VAL A 68 3.46 -3.11 -3.10
CA VAL A 68 4.83 -2.86 -3.53
C VAL A 68 5.63 -4.14 -3.37
N ARG A 69 6.28 -4.58 -4.44
CA ARG A 69 7.16 -5.74 -4.42
C ARG A 69 8.40 -5.46 -5.24
N LEU A 70 9.56 -5.59 -4.63
CA LEU A 70 10.86 -5.54 -5.27
C LEU A 70 11.47 -6.93 -5.27
N THR A 71 11.83 -7.36 -6.46
CA THR A 71 12.65 -8.54 -6.74
C THR A 71 13.95 -8.07 -7.39
N SER A 72 14.91 -8.97 -7.60
CA SER A 72 16.17 -8.63 -8.26
C SER A 72 15.98 -7.98 -9.64
N ASP A 73 14.95 -8.40 -10.39
CA ASP A 73 14.75 -7.97 -11.77
C ASP A 73 13.58 -6.98 -11.95
N LEU A 74 12.62 -6.98 -11.03
CA LEU A 74 11.36 -6.24 -11.18
C LEU A 74 10.97 -5.49 -9.91
N LEU A 75 10.59 -4.23 -10.09
CA LEU A 75 9.84 -3.41 -9.13
C LEU A 75 8.37 -3.36 -9.56
N ARG A 76 7.50 -4.02 -8.80
CA ARG A 76 6.04 -3.97 -8.98
C ARG A 76 5.41 -2.96 -8.02
N GLN A 77 4.59 -2.06 -8.56
CA GLN A 77 3.81 -1.08 -7.81
C GLN A 77 2.36 -1.05 -8.29
N GLY A 78 1.44 -1.51 -7.44
CA GLY A 78 0.04 -1.73 -7.80
C GLY A 78 -0.09 -2.74 -8.95
N GLU A 79 -0.65 -2.27 -10.06
CA GLU A 79 -0.79 -3.06 -11.31
C GLU A 79 0.36 -2.83 -12.30
N GLU A 80 1.30 -1.91 -12.01
CA GLU A 80 2.43 -1.63 -12.89
C GLU A 80 3.69 -2.39 -12.45
N THR A 81 4.47 -2.87 -13.42
CA THR A 81 5.78 -3.50 -13.22
C THR A 81 6.85 -2.75 -14.00
N LEU A 82 7.93 -2.38 -13.32
CA LEU A 82 9.11 -1.74 -13.87
C LEU A 82 10.30 -2.68 -13.74
N LEU A 83 11.11 -2.80 -14.79
CA LEU A 83 12.36 -3.56 -14.76
C LEU A 83 13.43 -2.81 -13.95
N VAL A 84 14.13 -3.49 -13.06
CA VAL A 84 15.17 -2.90 -12.19
C VAL A 84 16.35 -2.41 -13.03
N GLU A 85 16.70 -3.12 -14.10
CA GLU A 85 17.74 -2.70 -15.06
C GLU A 85 17.48 -1.33 -15.71
N ARG A 86 16.21 -0.90 -15.78
CA ARG A 86 15.85 0.42 -16.29
C ARG A 86 16.03 1.53 -15.27
N ILE A 87 16.24 1.20 -14.00
CA ILE A 87 16.43 2.19 -12.93
C ILE A 87 17.90 2.57 -12.92
N ALA A 88 18.20 3.80 -13.32
CA ALA A 88 19.58 4.29 -13.37
C ALA A 88 20.05 4.82 -12.00
N ALA A 89 19.19 5.53 -11.28
CA ALA A 89 19.53 6.13 -9.99
C ALA A 89 18.29 6.51 -9.17
N ILE A 90 18.49 6.71 -7.87
CA ILE A 90 17.49 7.34 -6.99
C ILE A 90 17.67 8.86 -7.12
N ALA A 91 16.68 9.56 -7.67
CA ALA A 91 16.83 10.96 -8.08
C ALA A 91 16.93 11.96 -6.91
N ASP A 92 16.56 11.51 -5.71
CA ASP A 92 16.59 12.27 -4.46
C ASP A 92 17.99 12.36 -3.83
N GLU A 93 18.96 11.55 -4.29
CA GLU A 93 20.33 11.60 -3.82
C GLU A 93 21.04 12.85 -4.36
N GLY A 94 20.90 13.97 -3.65
CA GLY A 94 21.58 15.23 -3.92
C GLY A 94 20.70 16.34 -4.50
N ALA A 95 19.38 16.20 -4.48
CA ALA A 95 18.48 17.31 -4.77
C ALA A 95 18.39 18.22 -3.52
N ASP A 96 18.66 19.52 -3.69
CA ASP A 96 18.43 20.51 -2.66
C ASP A 96 16.92 20.52 -2.31
N GLU A 97 16.58 20.56 -1.02
CA GLU A 97 15.18 20.52 -0.51
C GLU A 97 14.28 21.62 -1.11
N GLU A 98 14.87 22.63 -1.74
CA GLU A 98 14.19 23.77 -2.35
C GLU A 98 13.50 23.43 -3.68
N GLU A 99 13.94 22.40 -4.42
CA GLU A 99 13.29 22.03 -5.69
C GLU A 99 13.31 20.51 -5.94
N PRO A 100 12.27 19.78 -5.48
CA PRO A 100 12.19 18.34 -5.67
C PRO A 100 12.16 18.00 -7.17
N PRO A 101 12.83 16.91 -7.60
CA PRO A 101 12.86 16.53 -9.00
C PRO A 101 11.45 16.30 -9.52
N ARG A 102 11.10 17.00 -10.61
CA ARG A 102 9.75 16.98 -11.18
C ARG A 102 9.49 15.62 -11.82
N ALA A 103 8.89 14.71 -11.07
CA ALA A 103 8.51 13.40 -11.57
C ALA A 103 7.47 13.54 -12.68
N SER A 104 7.68 12.83 -13.80
CA SER A 104 6.82 12.89 -14.98
C SER A 104 5.50 12.14 -14.76
N ARG A 105 5.53 11.08 -13.95
CA ARG A 105 4.38 10.25 -13.61
C ARG A 105 4.63 9.47 -12.31
N VAL A 106 3.54 9.07 -11.66
CA VAL A 106 3.58 8.14 -10.53
C VAL A 106 3.42 6.71 -11.03
N LEU A 107 4.29 5.82 -10.55
CA LEU A 107 4.20 4.38 -10.85
C LEU A 107 2.91 3.79 -10.27
N GLY A 108 2.31 2.83 -10.98
CA GLY A 108 1.02 2.23 -10.60
C GLY A 108 -0.19 3.00 -11.14
N GLY A 109 0.01 3.98 -12.02
CA GLY A 109 -1.05 4.63 -12.80
C GLY A 109 -1.86 5.70 -12.05
N GLY A 110 -1.47 6.06 -10.83
CA GLY A 110 -2.10 7.13 -10.05
C GLY A 110 -1.65 8.53 -10.48
N LEU A 111 -2.45 9.54 -10.11
CA LEU A 111 -2.06 10.96 -10.27
C LEU A 111 -1.05 11.41 -9.21
N ALA A 112 -1.06 10.76 -8.05
CA ALA A 112 -0.23 11.05 -6.88
C ALA A 112 0.03 9.75 -6.11
N ALA A 113 1.06 9.72 -5.26
CA ALA A 113 1.30 8.58 -4.40
C ALA A 113 0.13 8.38 -3.40
N PRO A 114 -0.14 7.15 -2.98
CA PRO A 114 -1.17 6.89 -1.98
C PRO A 114 -0.90 7.66 -0.68
N ARG A 115 -1.95 8.18 -0.03
CA ARG A 115 -1.78 8.94 1.22
C ARG A 115 -1.08 8.08 2.29
N LYS A 116 -0.10 8.68 2.98
CA LYS A 116 0.77 8.05 3.99
C LYS A 116 1.82 7.08 3.44
N TYR A 117 2.07 7.10 2.14
CA TYR A 117 3.20 6.41 1.53
C TYR A 117 4.28 7.45 1.27
N ASP A 118 5.53 7.04 1.46
CA ASP A 118 6.69 7.85 1.13
C ASP A 118 6.89 7.82 -0.38
N GLU A 119 7.16 8.99 -0.93
CA GLU A 119 7.48 9.17 -2.34
C GLU A 119 8.99 8.98 -2.54
N LEU A 120 9.35 8.23 -3.58
CA LEU A 120 10.73 7.93 -3.93
C LEU A 120 10.93 8.20 -5.43
N PRO A 121 11.48 9.36 -5.82
CA PRO A 121 11.70 9.64 -7.23
C PRO A 121 12.86 8.79 -7.75
N LEU A 122 12.61 8.05 -8.83
CA LEU A 122 13.57 7.19 -9.51
C LEU A 122 13.87 7.77 -10.89
N ARG A 123 15.15 7.84 -11.24
CA ARG A 123 15.61 8.20 -12.58
C ARG A 123 15.80 6.92 -13.39
N LEU A 124 15.18 6.87 -14.55
CA LEU A 124 15.32 5.78 -15.50
C LEU A 124 16.54 5.96 -16.40
N ASP A 125 16.94 4.89 -17.07
CA ASP A 125 17.99 4.82 -18.09
C ASP A 125 17.76 5.78 -19.27
N ASP A 126 16.51 6.01 -19.64
CA ASP A 126 16.09 6.98 -20.66
C ASP A 126 16.13 8.46 -20.17
N GLY A 127 16.55 8.69 -18.91
CA GLY A 127 16.63 10.01 -18.30
C GLY A 127 15.32 10.52 -17.70
N THR A 128 14.22 9.78 -17.86
CA THR A 128 12.91 10.14 -17.28
C THR A 128 12.92 9.93 -15.76
N VAL A 129 12.30 10.85 -15.02
CA VAL A 129 12.06 10.66 -13.57
C VAL A 129 10.64 10.16 -13.34
N VAL A 130 10.50 9.00 -12.70
CA VAL A 130 9.21 8.42 -12.27
C VAL A 130 9.11 8.41 -10.75
N LEU A 131 7.91 8.58 -10.22
CA LEU A 131 7.69 8.58 -8.78
C LEU A 131 7.28 7.19 -8.32
N ALA A 132 8.21 6.50 -7.66
CA ALA A 132 7.91 5.29 -6.92
C ALA A 132 7.32 5.64 -5.55
N TRP A 133 6.63 4.71 -4.93
CA TRP A 133 6.11 4.88 -3.57
C TRP A 133 6.19 3.59 -2.76
N ALA A 134 6.35 3.74 -1.45
CA ALA A 134 6.32 2.63 -0.49
C ALA A 134 5.79 3.12 0.85
N ARG A 135 5.17 2.22 1.61
CA ARG A 135 4.76 2.50 2.99
C ARG A 135 5.97 2.67 3.89
N ASP A 136 7.05 1.96 3.59
CA ASP A 136 8.38 2.15 4.18
C ASP A 136 9.34 2.58 3.07
N GLY A 137 9.39 3.89 2.81
CA GLY A 137 10.26 4.45 1.77
C GLY A 137 11.75 4.22 2.05
N GLN A 138 12.14 4.10 3.32
CA GLN A 138 13.53 3.88 3.70
C GLN A 138 13.98 2.45 3.39
N ALA A 139 13.14 1.46 3.71
CA ALA A 139 13.41 0.06 3.38
C ALA A 139 13.46 -0.15 1.85
N LEU A 140 12.53 0.44 1.08
CA LEU A 140 12.58 0.37 -0.37
C LEU A 140 13.85 1.03 -0.94
N ARG A 141 14.21 2.22 -0.44
CA ARG A 141 15.43 2.94 -0.86
C ARG A 141 16.67 2.12 -0.57
N ALA A 142 16.78 1.50 0.60
CA ALA A 142 17.91 0.66 0.98
C ALA A 142 18.05 -0.56 0.06
N ALA A 143 16.94 -1.27 -0.20
CA ALA A 143 16.95 -2.44 -1.08
C ALA A 143 17.29 -2.09 -2.53
N LEU A 144 16.77 -0.97 -3.05
CA LEU A 144 17.15 -0.47 -4.38
C LEU A 144 18.63 -0.09 -4.45
N ARG A 145 19.16 0.59 -3.43
CA ARG A 145 20.57 0.97 -3.40
C ARG A 145 21.48 -0.27 -3.42
N GLU A 146 21.13 -1.31 -2.68
CA GLU A 146 21.86 -2.58 -2.70
C GLU A 146 21.92 -3.16 -4.12
N LEU A 147 20.78 -3.20 -4.83
CA LEU A 147 20.71 -3.70 -6.21
C LEU A 147 21.47 -2.84 -7.22
N LEU A 148 21.44 -1.51 -7.07
CA LEU A 148 22.16 -0.59 -7.97
C LEU A 148 23.67 -0.55 -7.72
N SER A 149 24.12 -1.01 -6.54
CA SER A 149 25.54 -1.07 -6.17
C SER A 149 26.21 -2.41 -6.47
N ALA A 150 25.43 -3.42 -6.87
CA ALA A 150 25.88 -4.77 -7.19
C ALA A 150 26.30 -4.88 -8.66
#